data_AF-A0A7Y9EFR8-F1
#
_entry.id   AF-A0A7Y9EFR8-F1
#
_cell.length_a   1.000
_cell.length_b   1.000
_cell.length_c   1.000
_cell.angle_alpha   90.00
_cell.angle_beta   90.00
_cell.angle_gamma   90.00
#
_symmetry.space_group_name_H-M   'P 1'
#
loop_
_entity.id
_entity.type
_entity.pdbx_description
1 polymer ?
#
loop_
_entity_poly.entity_id
_entity_poly.type
_entity_poly.pdbx_seq_one_letter_code
_entity_poly.pdbx_strand_id
1 'polypeptide(L)'
;MADVTSEIRVVGAEGPDGLTLRTRGLAARGLPELRADGLPPYLGQGWARVLAALARRLAATGEIPEELAPGVEIRLAPADDGTLAPVPPPGRDLAEWRRDVLLRMFPEARA
;
A
#
# COMPACT_ATOMS: atom_id res chain seq x y z
N MET A 1 -10.58 27.23 14.82
CA MET A 1 -10.38 26.60 13.49
C MET A 1 -9.55 25.37 13.77
N ALA A 2 -10.15 24.18 13.78
CA ALA A 2 -9.41 22.96 14.11
C ALA A 2 -8.38 22.73 13.02
N ASP A 3 -7.11 22.67 13.41
CA ASP A 3 -6.01 22.21 12.57
C ASP A 3 -6.24 20.70 12.33
N VAL A 4 -7.13 20.38 11.38
CA VAL A 4 -7.39 19.01 10.97
C VAL A 4 -6.22 18.62 10.09
N THR A 5 -5.11 18.26 10.72
CA THR A 5 -4.08 17.44 10.06
C THR A 5 -4.80 16.22 9.52
N SER A 6 -5.12 16.24 8.23
CA SER A 6 -6.00 15.22 7.63
C SER A 6 -5.37 13.86 7.86
N GLU A 7 -6.04 13.04 8.68
CA GLU A 7 -5.57 11.72 9.06
C GLU A 7 -5.64 10.81 7.83
N ILE A 8 -4.54 10.13 7.52
CA ILE A 8 -4.52 9.15 6.43
C ILE A 8 -5.05 7.83 6.98
N ARG A 9 -6.14 7.34 6.41
CA ARG A 9 -6.77 6.06 6.77
C ARG A 9 -6.64 5.06 5.65
N VAL A 10 -6.60 3.77 5.97
CA VAL A 10 -6.73 2.68 4.99
C VAL A 10 -8.12 2.07 5.16
N VAL A 11 -8.88 2.02 4.08
CA VAL A 11 -10.22 1.40 4.02
C VAL A 11 -10.17 0.16 3.14
N GLY A 12 -10.92 -0.86 3.51
CA GLY A 12 -11.03 -2.11 2.76
C GLY A 12 -12.45 -2.34 2.27
N ALA A 13 -12.57 -2.92 1.08
CA ALA A 13 -13.84 -3.38 0.52
C ALA A 13 -13.62 -4.75 -0.15
N GLU A 14 -14.44 -5.73 0.23
CA GLU A 14 -14.45 -7.05 -0.42
C GLU A 14 -15.26 -7.00 -1.72
N GLY A 15 -14.78 -7.68 -2.74
CA GLY A 15 -15.44 -7.80 -4.04
C GLY A 15 -15.17 -9.16 -4.69
N PRO A 16 -15.75 -9.41 -5.88
CA PRO A 16 -15.64 -10.69 -6.58
C PRO A 16 -14.18 -11.08 -6.91
N ASP A 17 -13.32 -10.09 -7.13
CA ASP A 17 -11.90 -10.29 -7.45
C ASP A 17 -11.00 -10.37 -6.21
N GLY A 18 -11.57 -10.25 -5.00
CA GLY A 18 -10.87 -10.25 -3.73
C GLY A 18 -10.99 -8.93 -2.97
N LEU A 19 -10.10 -8.73 -1.99
CA LEU A 19 -10.07 -7.54 -1.16
C LEU A 19 -9.40 -6.37 -1.90
N THR A 20 -10.07 -5.23 -1.92
CA THR A 20 -9.51 -3.96 -2.34
C THR A 20 -9.19 -3.13 -1.11
N LEU A 21 -7.95 -2.65 -1.00
CA LEU A 21 -7.54 -1.70 0.02
C LEU A 21 -7.20 -0.36 -0.63
N ARG A 22 -7.61 0.75 0.00
CA ARG A 22 -7.37 2.10 -0.51
C ARG A 22 -7.07 3.07 0.63
N THR A 23 -6.16 4.01 0.41
CA THR A 23 -5.95 5.12 1.34
C THR A 23 -7.00 6.22 1.15
N ARG A 24 -7.25 6.97 2.22
CA ARG A 24 -8.04 8.21 2.22
C ARG A 24 -7.28 9.27 3.00
N GLY A 25 -7.06 10.43 2.41
CA GLY A 25 -6.46 11.59 3.07
C GLY A 25 -5.15 12.07 2.44
N LEU A 26 -4.53 11.30 1.53
CA LEU A 26 -3.36 11.77 0.77
C LEU A 26 -3.75 12.90 -0.19
N ALA A 27 -4.94 12.82 -0.79
CA ALA A 27 -5.42 13.83 -1.72
C ALA A 27 -5.56 15.22 -1.07
N ALA A 28 -5.87 15.28 0.24
CA ALA A 28 -5.92 16.54 0.99
C ALA A 28 -4.55 17.23 1.11
N ARG A 29 -3.47 16.49 0.82
CA ARG A 29 -2.08 16.98 0.78
C ARG A 29 -1.55 17.13 -0.65
N GLY A 30 -2.43 17.06 -1.65
CA GLY A 30 -2.04 17.14 -3.07
C GLY A 30 -1.34 15.88 -3.61
N LEU A 31 -1.44 14.75 -2.89
CA LEU A 31 -0.80 13.49 -3.26
C LEU A 31 -1.82 12.45 -3.76
N PRO A 32 -1.47 11.58 -4.72
CA PRO A 32 -2.35 10.49 -5.15
C PRO A 32 -2.67 9.53 -4.00
N GLU A 33 -3.90 9.01 -3.96
CA GLU A 33 -4.23 7.91 -3.04
C GLU A 33 -3.56 6.61 -3.49
N LEU A 34 -3.24 5.73 -2.55
CA LEU A 34 -2.72 4.40 -2.82
C LEU A 34 -3.86 3.39 -2.87
N ARG A 35 -3.73 2.38 -3.73
CA ARG A 35 -4.72 1.32 -3.92
C ARG A 35 -4.06 -0.03 -4.16
N ALA A 36 -4.57 -1.09 -3.53
CA ALA A 36 -4.16 -2.46 -3.80
C ALA A 36 -5.41 -3.33 -4.05
N ASP A 37 -5.53 -3.86 -5.26
CA ASP A 37 -6.68 -4.64 -5.73
C ASP A 37 -6.42 -6.15 -5.73
N GLY A 38 -7.51 -6.91 -5.69
CA GLY A 38 -7.48 -8.37 -5.82
C GLY A 38 -6.59 -9.05 -4.79
N LEU A 39 -6.54 -8.51 -3.56
CA LEU A 39 -5.79 -9.12 -2.47
C LEU A 39 -6.56 -10.34 -1.98
N PRO A 40 -5.90 -11.50 -1.82
CA PRO A 40 -6.45 -12.59 -1.03
C PRO A 40 -6.82 -12.09 0.39
N PRO A 41 -8.01 -12.42 0.93
CA PRO A 41 -8.48 -11.87 2.21
C PRO A 41 -7.49 -12.05 3.38
N TYR A 42 -6.80 -13.20 3.44
CA TYR A 42 -5.80 -13.48 4.48
C TYR A 42 -4.59 -12.54 4.46
N LEU A 43 -4.34 -11.83 3.36
CA LEU A 43 -3.28 -10.83 3.24
C LEU A 43 -3.74 -9.43 3.67
N GLY A 44 -5.04 -9.21 3.88
CA GLY A 44 -5.64 -7.88 4.02
C GLY A 44 -5.06 -7.04 5.16
N GLN A 45 -4.95 -7.60 6.37
CA GLN A 45 -4.42 -6.85 7.50
C GLN A 45 -2.95 -6.47 7.32
N GLY A 46 -2.14 -7.40 6.79
CA GLY A 46 -0.74 -7.13 6.50
C GLY A 46 -0.58 -6.05 5.44
N TRP A 47 -1.35 -6.14 4.36
CA TRP A 47 -1.33 -5.16 3.28
C TRP A 47 -1.88 -3.79 3.69
N ALA A 48 -2.81 -3.73 4.63
CA ALA A 48 -3.24 -2.46 5.22
C ALA A 48 -2.08 -1.76 5.96
N ARG A 49 -1.23 -2.52 6.66
CA ARG A 49 -0.04 -1.98 7.33
C ARG A 49 1.03 -1.53 6.34
N VAL A 50 1.22 -2.28 5.24
CA VAL A 50 2.11 -1.90 4.12
C VAL A 50 1.64 -0.59 3.47
N LEU A 51 0.36 -0.48 3.11
CA LEU A 51 -0.20 0.75 2.54
C LEU A 51 -0.10 1.94 3.50
N ALA A 52 -0.33 1.72 4.79
CA ALA A 52 -0.15 2.77 5.79
C ALA A 52 1.32 3.23 5.88
N ALA A 53 2.29 2.32 5.78
CA ALA A 53 3.72 2.66 5.76
C ALA A 53 4.10 3.46 4.50
N LEU A 54 3.65 3.01 3.33
CA LEU A 54 3.84 3.73 2.07
C LEU A 54 3.22 5.12 2.11
N ALA A 55 1.99 5.24 2.60
CA ALA A 55 1.29 6.52 2.69
C ALA A 55 1.98 7.50 3.64
N ARG A 56 2.50 7.02 4.78
CA ARG A 56 3.30 7.85 5.69
C ARG A 56 4.59 8.33 5.03
N ARG A 57 5.29 7.46 4.30
CA ARG A 57 6.53 7.82 3.58
C ARG A 57 6.24 8.85 2.50
N LEU A 58 5.24 8.61 1.66
CA LEU A 58 4.83 9.53 0.59
C LEU A 58 4.39 10.87 1.15
N ALA A 59 3.63 10.88 2.25
CA ALA A 59 3.23 12.12 2.91
C ALA A 59 4.40 12.89 3.55
N ALA A 60 5.45 12.20 3.97
CA ALA A 60 6.61 12.83 4.59
C ALA A 60 7.56 13.46 3.56
N THR A 61 7.69 12.87 2.37
CA THR A 61 8.69 13.31 1.38
C THR A 61 8.15 13.75 0.04
N GLY A 62 6.87 13.46 -0.27
CA GLY A 62 6.28 13.73 -1.58
C GLY A 62 6.82 12.83 -2.70
N GLU A 63 7.70 11.88 -2.37
CA GLU A 63 8.44 11.05 -3.32
C GLU A 63 8.05 9.58 -3.20
N ILE A 64 8.08 8.88 -4.33
CA ILE A 64 7.84 7.43 -4.41
C ILE A 64 9.08 6.70 -3.90
N PRO A 65 9.00 5.88 -2.84
CA PRO A 65 10.16 5.14 -2.36
C PRO A 65 10.52 4.02 -3.34
N GLU A 66 11.80 3.82 -3.61
CA GLU A 66 12.31 2.63 -4.31
C GLU A 66 12.30 1.39 -3.40
N GLU A 67 12.43 1.62 -2.09
CA GLU A 67 12.49 0.60 -1.05
C GLU A 67 11.67 1.02 0.17
N LEU A 68 10.82 0.12 0.69
CA LEU A 68 9.96 0.39 1.84
C LEU A 68 10.63 0.01 3.18
N ALA A 69 11.43 -1.05 3.17
CA ALA A 69 12.19 -1.59 4.30
C ALA A 69 13.40 -2.38 3.75
N PRO A 70 14.44 -2.67 4.54
CA PRO A 70 15.63 -3.38 4.05
C PRO A 70 15.29 -4.68 3.29
N GLY A 71 15.65 -4.73 2.01
CA GLY A 71 15.36 -5.80 1.07
C GLY A 71 13.92 -5.86 0.56
N VAL A 72 13.10 -4.82 0.74
CA VAL A 72 11.69 -4.76 0.32
C VAL A 72 11.49 -3.70 -0.74
N GLU A 73 11.78 -4.08 -1.97
CA GLU A 73 11.54 -3.26 -3.16
C GLU A 73 10.04 -3.16 -3.46
N ILE A 74 9.57 -1.94 -3.65
CA ILE A 74 8.19 -1.64 -4.04
C ILE A 74 8.23 -0.55 -5.09
N ARG A 75 7.54 -0.79 -6.21
CA ARG A 75 7.29 0.25 -7.21
C ARG A 75 5.84 0.69 -7.11
N LEU A 76 5.56 1.94 -7.47
CA LEU A 76 4.20 2.44 -7.62
C LEU A 76 3.91 2.66 -9.10
N ALA A 77 2.82 2.08 -9.58
CA ALA A 77 2.31 2.29 -10.93
C ALA A 77 1.00 3.11 -10.88
N PRO A 78 0.80 4.07 -11.79
CA PRO A 78 -0.49 4.72 -11.95
C PRO A 78 -1.58 3.69 -12.30
N ALA A 79 -2.73 3.81 -11.64
CA ALA A 79 -3.96 3.12 -12.01
C ALA A 79 -4.90 4.06 -12.76
N ASP A 80 -5.88 3.48 -13.48
CA ASP A 80 -6.81 4.23 -14.33
C ASP A 80 -7.68 5.25 -13.58
N ASP A 81 -7.85 5.08 -12.26
CA ASP A 81 -8.66 5.96 -11.41
C ASP A 81 -7.86 7.08 -10.73
N GLY A 82 -6.62 7.31 -11.17
CA GLY A 82 -5.72 8.34 -10.61
C GLY A 82 -5.09 7.95 -9.27
N THR A 83 -5.25 6.69 -8.83
CA THR A 83 -4.52 6.15 -7.68
C THR A 83 -3.15 5.60 -8.09
N LEU A 84 -2.29 5.35 -7.11
CA LEU A 84 -1.04 4.62 -7.28
C LEU A 84 -1.15 3.22 -6.68
N ALA A 85 -0.81 2.21 -7.48
CA ALA A 85 -0.82 0.81 -7.08
C ALA A 85 0.59 0.32 -6.76
N PRO A 86 0.82 -0.30 -5.58
CA PRO A 86 2.04 -1.05 -5.33
C PRO A 86 2.14 -2.24 -6.30
N VAL A 87 3.25 -2.32 -7.03
CA VAL A 87 3.52 -3.38 -7.99
C VAL A 87 4.89 -4.01 -7.73
N PRO A 88 5.06 -5.31 -8.05
CA PRO A 88 6.32 -6.00 -7.91
C PRO A 88 7.39 -5.44 -8.87
N PRO A 89 8.68 -5.66 -8.58
CA PRO A 89 9.74 -5.51 -9.56
C PRO A 89 9.48 -6.35 -10.83
N PRO A 90 10.03 -5.96 -12.00
CA PRO A 90 9.85 -6.72 -13.24
C PRO A 90 10.25 -8.19 -13.09
N GLY A 91 9.46 -9.10 -13.66
CA GLY A 91 9.74 -10.54 -13.65
C GLY A 91 9.35 -11.28 -12.37
N ARG A 92 8.77 -10.61 -11.37
CA ARG A 92 8.21 -11.24 -10.16
C ARG A 92 6.73 -11.51 -10.30
N ASP A 93 6.29 -12.67 -9.81
CA ASP A 93 4.87 -12.98 -9.67
C ASP A 93 4.21 -12.10 -8.60
N LEU A 94 3.02 -11.57 -8.90
CA LEU A 94 2.31 -10.65 -8.02
C LEU A 94 1.89 -11.31 -6.70
N ALA A 95 1.43 -12.57 -6.74
CA ALA A 95 0.92 -13.25 -5.56
C ALA A 95 2.05 -13.73 -4.63
N GLU A 96 3.16 -14.21 -5.19
CA GLU A 96 4.37 -14.54 -4.44
C GLU A 96 4.97 -13.29 -3.80
N TRP A 97 5.18 -12.23 -4.58
CA TRP A 97 5.71 -10.96 -4.08
C TRP A 97 4.85 -10.40 -2.95
N ARG A 98 3.50 -10.45 -3.09
CA ARG A 98 2.60 -9.96 -2.04
C ARG A 98 2.79 -10.65 -0.70
N ARG A 99 3.14 -11.94 -0.71
CA ARG A 99 3.44 -12.71 0.50
C ARG A 99 4.84 -12.38 1.02
N ASP A 100 5.85 -12.37 0.15
CA ASP A 100 7.24 -12.06 0.49
C ASP A 100 7.38 -10.69 1.15
N VAL A 101 6.68 -9.66 0.64
CA VAL A 101 6.63 -8.32 1.27
C VAL A 101 6.18 -8.41 2.73
N LEU A 102 5.12 -9.15 3.03
CA LEU A 102 4.65 -9.28 4.42
C LEU A 102 5.65 -10.05 5.28
N LEU A 103 6.22 -11.14 4.76
CA LEU A 103 7.17 -11.98 5.48
C LEU A 103 8.49 -11.27 5.79
N ARG A 104 8.83 -10.21 5.03
CA ARG A 104 9.99 -9.35 5.27
C ARG A 104 9.66 -8.16 6.16
N MET A 105 8.50 -7.54 5.96
CA MET A 105 8.03 -6.39 6.75
C MET A 105 7.63 -6.77 8.18
N PHE A 106 7.07 -7.97 8.36
CA PHE A 106 6.56 -8.47 9.64
C PHE A 106 7.06 -9.90 9.86
N PRO A 107 8.34 -10.10 10.21
CA PRO A 107 8.92 -11.42 10.44
C PRO A 107 8.17 -12.24 11.50
N GLU A 108 7.50 -11.57 12.45
CA GLU A 108 6.63 -12.18 13.45
C GLU A 108 5.43 -12.96 12.86
N ALA A 109 5.06 -12.70 11.60
CA ALA A 109 3.98 -13.42 10.91
C ALA A 109 4.39 -14.80 10.37
N ARG A 110 5.64 -15.24 10.62
CA ARG A 110 6.17 -16.57 10.24
C ARG A 110 5.82 -17.68 11.23
N ALA A 111 5.30 -17.34 12.41
CA ALA A 111 5.06 -18.26 13.53
C ALA A 111 3.75 -19.05 13.39
#